data_AF-A0A146KCJ7-F1
#
_entry.id   AF-A0A146KCJ7-F1
#
_cell.length_a   1.000
_cell.length_b   1.000
_cell.length_c   1.000
_cell.angle_alpha   90.00
_cell.angle_beta   90.00
_cell.angle_gamma   90.00
#
_symmetry.space_group_name_H-M   'P 1'
#
loop_
_entity.id
_entity.type
_entity.pdbx_description
1 polymer ?
#
loop_
_entity_poly.entity_id
_entity_poly.type
_entity_poly.pdbx_seq_one_letter_code
_entity_poly.pdbx_strand_id
1 'polypeptide(L)'
;DNWFQLCRENKFETITQLKSQNIGKIEKSNYDILLPSCKISYQSQKFTMVLPGFTGLMYAVVYDAVDTVKELLSDELFIATKDEVCIPTQSKNLLFQNPIMNYQRQYEKLQDFKVQNYAFIPQNSTVLDLSIYLTKPVLFDLILNYMYTLSEAQILPLMQHSNQLFMNSLMILIHQPSFYQLFEKHAEFLIKQQFNFESMLGDNCSFLALKLGNFQYFKYFISLANDERYFKLICMHLDQKDFQRDCTEILQKMQKIPQYRNIKILFDNFYNNKFPPPPKWLGKLKNAVSNLSDNIFELADEVELNFDEIQLPVAKIQVKNVNSVTELLNGEKNEELLKMLLPVDNQTFEHYVQNSSFTQLATARFQMASAIFNEVK
;
A
#
# COMPACT_ATOMS: atom_id res chain seq x y z
N ASP A 1 17.40 14.26 21.90
CA ASP A 1 16.92 13.23 22.84
C ASP A 1 17.59 11.90 22.47
N ASN A 2 18.20 11.20 23.44
CA ASN A 2 19.02 10.00 23.14
C ASN A 2 18.17 8.80 22.69
N TRP A 3 16.89 8.74 23.10
CA TRP A 3 16.01 7.59 22.82
C TRP A 3 15.87 7.27 21.32
N PHE A 4 15.51 8.26 20.50
CA PHE A 4 15.31 8.07 19.06
C PHE A 4 16.62 7.73 18.33
N GLN A 5 17.75 8.24 18.82
CA GLN A 5 19.06 7.87 18.31
C GLN A 5 19.36 6.39 18.57
N LEU A 6 19.10 5.89 19.79
CA LEU A 6 19.30 4.48 20.14
C LEU A 6 18.45 3.57 19.23
N CYS A 7 17.18 3.94 19.02
CA CYS A 7 16.25 3.19 18.16
C CYS A 7 16.73 3.12 16.71
N ARG A 8 17.18 4.26 16.16
CA ARG A 8 17.78 4.34 14.81
C ARG A 8 19.03 3.47 14.67
N GLU A 9 19.89 3.48 15.68
CA GLU A 9 21.18 2.78 15.66
C GLU A 9 21.07 1.31 16.09
N ASN A 10 19.85 0.81 16.30
CA ASN A 10 19.56 -0.55 16.75
C ASN A 10 20.37 -0.96 18.00
N LYS A 11 20.48 -0.05 18.98
CA LYS A 11 21.19 -0.31 20.25
C LYS A 11 20.35 -1.16 21.19
N PHE A 12 20.04 -2.38 20.76
CA PHE A 12 19.07 -3.29 21.38
C PHE A 12 19.23 -3.40 22.91
N GLU A 13 20.43 -3.69 23.41
CA GLU A 13 20.67 -3.84 24.86
C GLU A 13 20.33 -2.58 25.66
N THR A 14 20.72 -1.40 25.17
CA THR A 14 20.40 -0.12 25.81
C THR A 14 18.90 0.18 25.72
N ILE A 15 18.27 -0.17 24.59
CA ILE A 15 16.83 0.02 24.38
C ILE A 15 16.06 -0.81 25.39
N THR A 16 16.37 -2.09 25.57
CA THR A 16 15.70 -2.95 26.56
C THR A 16 15.79 -2.38 27.97
N GLN A 17 16.92 -1.78 28.36
CA GLN A 17 17.10 -1.16 29.67
C GLN A 17 16.30 0.14 29.87
N LEU A 18 16.14 0.93 28.80
CA LEU A 18 15.51 2.26 28.86
C LEU A 18 14.05 2.26 28.38
N LYS A 19 13.56 1.14 27.82
CA LYS A 19 12.25 1.02 27.17
C LYS A 19 11.12 1.47 28.08
N SER A 20 11.08 0.99 29.33
CA SER A 20 10.02 1.31 30.29
C SER A 20 9.83 2.80 30.56
N GLN A 21 10.86 3.62 30.35
CA GLN A 21 10.83 5.07 30.56
C GLN A 21 10.49 5.86 29.28
N ASN A 22 10.53 5.21 28.11
CA ASN A 22 10.44 5.88 26.82
C ASN A 22 9.39 5.28 25.85
N ILE A 23 8.72 4.17 26.20
CA ILE A 23 7.61 3.63 25.40
C ILE A 23 6.59 4.73 25.09
N GLY A 24 6.20 4.83 23.83
CA GLY A 24 5.17 5.75 23.36
C GLY A 24 5.61 7.22 23.34
N LYS A 25 6.90 7.50 23.62
CA LYS A 25 7.46 8.84 23.49
C LYS A 25 7.46 9.26 22.03
N ILE A 26 7.00 10.48 21.80
CA ILE A 26 6.90 11.09 20.47
C ILE A 26 8.01 12.12 20.30
N GLU A 27 8.70 12.11 19.17
CA GLU A 27 9.66 13.15 18.80
C GLU A 27 8.93 14.48 18.58
N LYS A 28 9.35 15.52 19.33
CA LYS A 28 8.74 16.85 19.30
C LYS A 28 9.61 17.90 18.61
N SER A 29 10.85 17.53 18.27
CA SER A 29 11.78 18.41 17.59
C SER A 29 11.32 18.69 16.16
N ASN A 30 11.70 19.84 15.62
CA ASN A 30 11.37 20.19 14.24
C ASN A 30 11.97 19.21 13.25
N TYR A 31 11.27 18.99 12.13
CA TYR A 31 11.79 18.22 11.01
C TYR A 31 13.16 18.72 10.57
N ASP A 32 14.11 17.79 10.45
CA ASP A 32 15.45 18.09 9.96
C ASP A 32 16.08 16.89 9.25
N ILE A 33 16.98 17.21 8.32
CA ILE A 33 17.84 16.25 7.63
C ILE A 33 19.28 16.65 7.94
N LEU A 34 20.06 15.67 8.38
CA LEU A 34 21.44 15.84 8.81
C LEU A 34 22.32 14.84 8.04
N LEU A 35 23.53 15.28 7.69
CA LEU A 35 24.56 14.35 7.24
C LEU A 35 24.89 13.40 8.39
N PRO A 36 25.13 12.11 8.13
CA PRO A 36 25.52 11.18 9.18
C PRO A 36 26.81 11.67 9.84
N SER A 37 26.73 12.05 11.11
CA SER A 37 27.92 12.34 11.94
C SER A 37 28.71 11.06 12.26
N CYS A 38 28.06 9.90 12.10
CA CYS A 38 28.58 8.57 12.38
C CYS A 38 28.32 7.68 11.16
N LYS A 39 29.14 6.63 10.96
CA LYS A 39 28.82 5.57 9.98
C LYS A 39 27.53 4.88 10.42
N ILE A 40 26.39 5.25 9.83
CA ILE A 40 25.16 4.46 9.93
C ILE A 40 25.48 3.11 9.28
N SER A 41 25.38 2.02 10.04
CA SER A 41 25.71 0.66 9.57
C SER A 41 24.72 0.15 8.52
N TYR A 42 23.53 0.76 8.47
CA TYR A 42 22.45 0.37 7.56
C TYR A 42 22.60 1.05 6.21
N GLN A 43 22.86 0.24 5.18
CA GLN A 43 23.04 0.68 3.79
C GLN A 43 21.80 1.40 3.20
N SER A 44 20.65 1.29 3.87
CA SER A 44 19.38 1.75 3.34
C SER A 44 19.19 3.26 3.39
N GLN A 45 19.83 3.96 4.34
CA GLN A 45 19.60 5.39 4.58
C GLN A 45 20.89 6.21 4.55
N LYS A 46 20.92 7.21 3.67
CA LYS A 46 22.06 8.14 3.51
C LYS A 46 22.02 9.30 4.52
N PHE A 47 20.90 9.49 5.19
CA PHE A 47 20.64 10.67 6.02
C PHE A 47 20.22 10.30 7.44
N THR A 48 20.64 11.15 8.37
CA THR A 48 20.10 11.18 9.73
C THR A 48 18.92 12.15 9.72
N MET A 49 17.76 11.74 10.21
CA MET A 49 16.55 12.55 10.20
C MET A 49 16.06 12.79 11.61
N VAL A 50 15.40 13.94 11.78
CA VAL A 50 14.53 14.24 12.90
C VAL A 50 13.11 14.24 12.36
N LEU A 51 12.31 13.26 12.77
CA LEU A 51 10.95 13.00 12.30
C LEU A 51 9.96 13.37 13.42
N PRO A 52 9.37 14.58 13.41
CA PRO A 52 8.36 14.95 14.39
C PRO A 52 7.17 14.00 14.33
N GLY A 53 6.54 13.75 15.47
CA GLY A 53 5.34 12.93 15.55
C GLY A 53 5.57 11.42 15.47
N PHE A 54 6.84 10.97 15.45
CA PHE A 54 7.22 9.55 15.34
C PHE A 54 7.61 8.97 16.70
N THR A 55 7.34 7.67 16.90
CA THR A 55 7.79 6.89 18.08
C THR A 55 9.12 6.18 17.82
N GLY A 56 9.67 5.53 18.86
CA GLY A 56 10.89 4.71 18.73
C GLY A 56 10.75 3.57 17.69
N LEU A 57 9.61 2.88 17.67
CA LEU A 57 9.30 1.84 16.70
C LEU A 57 9.25 2.38 15.26
N MET A 58 8.67 3.56 15.05
CA MET A 58 8.65 4.18 13.71
C MET A 58 10.06 4.55 13.24
N TYR A 59 10.91 5.09 14.11
CA TYR A 59 12.32 5.29 13.81
C TYR A 59 13.01 3.98 13.45
N ALA A 60 12.75 2.92 14.21
CA ALA A 60 13.33 1.61 13.94
C ALA A 60 12.91 1.06 12.56
N VAL A 61 11.66 1.30 12.14
CA VAL A 61 11.18 0.95 10.79
C VAL A 61 11.88 1.76 9.70
N VAL A 62 12.02 3.07 9.88
CA VAL A 62 12.68 3.96 8.89
C VAL A 62 14.14 3.52 8.63
N TYR A 63 14.81 3.06 9.68
CA TYR A 63 16.24 2.73 9.67
C TYR A 63 16.55 1.23 9.59
N ASP A 64 15.56 0.37 9.35
CA ASP A 64 15.72 -1.09 9.28
C ASP A 64 16.38 -1.70 10.54
N ALA A 65 16.11 -1.13 11.72
CA ALA A 65 16.58 -1.64 13.00
C ALA A 65 15.73 -2.83 13.47
N VAL A 66 15.87 -3.97 12.79
CA VAL A 66 14.99 -5.15 12.93
C VAL A 66 14.83 -5.63 14.38
N ASP A 67 15.91 -5.66 15.16
CA ASP A 67 15.84 -6.14 16.55
C ASP A 67 15.07 -5.16 17.44
N THR A 68 15.26 -3.86 17.22
CA THR A 68 14.47 -2.82 17.87
C THR A 68 13.01 -2.89 17.48
N VAL A 69 12.70 -3.17 16.21
CA VAL A 69 11.32 -3.38 15.76
C VAL A 69 10.68 -4.52 16.55
N LYS A 70 11.34 -5.68 16.65
CA LYS A 70 10.83 -6.82 17.43
C LYS A 70 10.60 -6.47 18.90
N GLU A 71 11.52 -5.71 19.51
CA GLU A 71 11.46 -5.33 20.93
C GLU A 71 10.31 -4.37 21.25
N LEU A 72 10.03 -3.42 20.36
CA LEU A 72 9.05 -2.35 20.60
C LEU A 72 7.66 -2.66 20.06
N LEU A 73 7.49 -3.71 19.25
CA LEU A 73 6.22 -4.04 18.60
C LEU A 73 5.06 -4.20 19.59
N SER A 74 5.25 -4.94 20.68
CA SER A 74 4.18 -5.15 21.66
C SER A 74 3.70 -3.89 22.34
N ASP A 75 4.56 -2.87 22.39
CA ASP A 75 4.31 -1.64 23.16
C ASP A 75 3.82 -0.50 22.29
N GLU A 76 4.27 -0.41 21.03
CA GLU A 76 4.04 0.74 20.16
C GLU A 76 3.28 0.42 18.86
N LEU A 77 2.91 -0.84 18.59
CA LEU A 77 2.21 -1.24 17.34
C LEU A 77 0.97 -0.39 17.02
N PHE A 78 0.20 -0.02 18.05
CA PHE A 78 -1.06 0.71 17.90
C PHE A 78 -0.90 2.23 17.82
N ILE A 79 0.33 2.74 17.91
CA ILE A 79 0.58 4.18 17.84
C ILE A 79 0.73 4.58 16.38
N ALA A 80 -0.07 5.57 15.95
CA ALA A 80 0.00 6.15 14.62
C ALA A 80 0.77 7.48 14.61
N THR A 81 1.33 7.84 13.45
CA THR A 81 2.10 9.07 13.26
C THR A 81 1.28 10.30 13.65
N LYS A 82 1.91 11.27 14.33
CA LYS A 82 1.23 12.51 14.75
C LYS A 82 1.37 13.65 13.76
N ASP A 83 2.35 13.59 12.89
CA ASP A 83 2.60 14.61 11.88
C ASP A 83 2.84 13.96 10.52
N GLU A 84 2.61 14.73 9.47
CA GLU A 84 2.95 14.37 8.09
C GLU A 84 4.43 14.63 7.85
N VAL A 85 5.12 13.67 7.23
CA VAL A 85 6.57 13.79 7.00
C VAL A 85 6.98 13.28 5.63
N CYS A 86 8.00 13.90 5.04
CA CYS A 86 8.68 13.40 3.87
C CYS A 86 9.95 12.66 4.28
N ILE A 87 10.07 11.40 3.87
CA ILE A 87 11.21 10.53 4.21
C ILE A 87 11.96 10.16 2.92
N PRO A 88 13.27 10.43 2.81
CA PRO A 88 14.07 10.00 1.68
C PRO A 88 14.00 8.49 1.45
N THR A 89 13.89 8.11 0.19
CA THR A 89 13.83 6.71 -0.27
C THR A 89 14.91 6.43 -1.30
N GLN A 90 15.22 5.15 -1.52
CA GLN A 90 16.19 4.77 -2.54
C GLN A 90 15.59 4.87 -3.95
N SER A 91 14.36 4.39 -4.11
CA SER A 91 13.63 4.36 -5.37
C SER A 91 12.58 5.44 -5.44
N LYS A 92 12.30 5.88 -6.67
CA LYS A 92 11.23 6.82 -6.97
C LYS A 92 9.88 6.09 -6.95
N ASN A 93 8.92 6.59 -6.16
CA ASN A 93 7.52 6.24 -6.31
C ASN A 93 6.70 7.54 -6.38
N LEU A 94 6.19 7.87 -7.57
CA LEU A 94 5.43 9.10 -7.78
C LEU A 94 4.11 9.15 -7.00
N LEU A 95 3.50 8.00 -6.73
CA LEU A 95 2.23 7.92 -5.99
C LEU A 95 2.43 8.35 -4.52
N PHE A 96 3.64 8.18 -3.99
CA PHE A 96 4.00 8.56 -2.64
C PHE A 96 4.86 9.83 -2.58
N GLN A 97 5.32 10.38 -3.71
CA GLN A 97 6.12 11.61 -3.71
C GLN A 97 5.30 12.89 -3.73
N ASN A 98 4.07 12.86 -4.23
CA ASN A 98 3.32 14.11 -4.43
C ASN A 98 2.64 14.52 -3.13
N PRO A 99 3.08 15.61 -2.48
CA PRO A 99 2.42 16.09 -1.28
C PRO A 99 1.15 16.87 -1.61
N ILE A 100 0.25 16.88 -0.64
CA ILE A 100 -0.72 17.95 -0.37
C ILE A 100 0.10 19.26 -0.20
N MET A 101 -0.29 20.34 -0.86
CA MET A 101 0.53 21.56 -1.17
C MET A 101 1.10 22.40 0.01
N ASN A 102 1.27 21.87 1.23
CA ASN A 102 1.54 22.67 2.44
C ASN A 102 2.86 22.37 3.22
N TYR A 103 3.84 21.64 2.67
CA TYR A 103 5.09 21.27 3.40
C TYR A 103 6.36 21.96 2.89
N GLN A 104 6.27 23.26 2.61
CA GLN A 104 7.38 24.04 2.04
C GLN A 104 8.70 23.82 2.80
N ARG A 105 8.69 23.84 4.14
CA ARG A 105 9.90 23.66 4.96
C ARG A 105 10.56 22.29 4.80
N GLN A 106 9.78 21.20 4.73
CA GLN A 106 10.33 19.86 4.54
C GLN A 106 10.90 19.72 3.13
N TYR A 107 10.22 20.31 2.14
CA TYR A 107 10.67 20.32 0.76
C TYR A 107 11.96 21.10 0.57
N GLU A 108 12.08 22.29 1.18
CA GLU A 108 13.32 23.08 1.21
C GLU A 108 14.49 22.24 1.76
N LYS A 109 14.28 21.54 2.87
CA LYS A 109 15.30 20.62 3.44
C LYS A 109 15.67 19.50 2.48
N LEU A 110 14.72 18.87 1.80
CA LEU A 110 15.02 17.86 0.79
C LEU A 110 15.86 18.45 -0.37
N GLN A 111 15.57 19.67 -0.80
CA GLN A 111 16.32 20.37 -1.84
C GLN A 111 17.75 20.72 -1.40
N ASP A 112 17.93 21.22 -0.17
CA ASP A 112 19.23 21.55 0.40
C ASP A 112 20.19 20.34 0.36
N PHE A 113 19.66 19.15 0.64
CA PHE A 113 20.40 17.88 0.62
C PHE A 113 20.35 17.15 -0.72
N LYS A 114 19.77 17.76 -1.76
CA LYS A 114 19.62 17.20 -3.12
C LYS A 114 18.94 15.82 -3.13
N VAL A 115 17.95 15.64 -2.25
CA VAL A 115 17.14 14.42 -2.19
C VAL A 115 16.16 14.42 -3.35
N GLN A 116 16.33 13.47 -4.27
CA GLN A 116 15.46 13.32 -5.44
C GLN A 116 14.27 12.39 -5.18
N ASN A 117 14.48 11.39 -4.32
CA ASN A 117 13.50 10.36 -4.04
C ASN A 117 13.09 10.42 -2.57
N TYR A 118 11.78 10.54 -2.32
CA TYR A 118 11.20 10.49 -0.99
C TYR A 118 9.83 9.82 -1.02
N ALA A 119 9.27 9.55 0.15
CA ALA A 119 7.87 9.19 0.35
C ALA A 119 7.26 10.16 1.36
N PHE A 120 6.11 10.72 1.01
CA PHE A 120 5.21 11.43 1.89
C PHE A 120 4.42 10.42 2.72
N ILE A 121 4.55 10.54 4.04
CA ILE A 121 3.83 9.74 5.01
C ILE A 121 2.72 10.60 5.60
N PRO A 122 1.44 10.27 5.34
CA PRO A 122 0.32 11.00 5.93
C PRO A 122 0.31 10.90 7.46
N GLN A 123 -0.31 11.87 8.12
CA GLN A 123 -0.63 11.75 9.53
C GLN A 123 -1.49 10.51 9.75
N ASN A 124 -1.44 10.01 10.98
CA ASN A 124 -2.24 8.87 11.39
C ASN A 124 -1.89 7.62 10.57
N SER A 125 -0.66 7.51 10.06
CA SER A 125 -0.18 6.26 9.45
C SER A 125 0.33 5.33 10.54
N THR A 126 -0.02 4.05 10.45
CA THR A 126 0.47 3.01 11.37
C THR A 126 1.90 2.60 11.01
N VAL A 127 2.55 1.82 11.87
CA VAL A 127 3.85 1.21 11.55
C VAL A 127 3.76 0.21 10.39
N LEU A 128 2.59 -0.41 10.19
CA LEU A 128 2.32 -1.26 9.04
C LEU A 128 2.29 -0.43 7.75
N ASP A 129 1.55 0.70 7.75
CA ASP A 129 1.48 1.62 6.61
C ASP A 129 2.87 2.18 6.27
N LEU A 130 3.63 2.59 7.30
CA LEU A 130 4.98 3.13 7.15
C LEU A 130 5.90 2.14 6.43
N SER A 131 5.80 0.85 6.73
CA SER A 131 6.60 -0.18 6.05
C SER A 131 6.25 -0.32 4.56
N ILE A 132 5.01 -0.03 4.16
CA ILE A 132 4.59 -0.04 2.74
C ILE A 132 5.11 1.22 2.04
N TYR A 133 4.89 2.41 2.63
CA TYR A 133 5.34 3.68 2.07
C TYR A 133 6.85 3.71 1.80
N LEU A 134 7.63 3.13 2.71
CA LEU A 134 9.09 3.09 2.63
C LEU A 134 9.64 1.87 1.89
N THR A 135 8.77 1.07 1.28
CA THR A 135 9.13 -0.14 0.52
C THR A 135 9.98 -1.13 1.35
N LYS A 136 9.51 -1.46 2.56
CA LYS A 136 10.17 -2.34 3.55
C LYS A 136 9.46 -3.69 3.70
N PRO A 137 9.48 -4.58 2.69
CA PRO A 137 8.70 -5.82 2.71
C PRO A 137 9.08 -6.75 3.87
N VAL A 138 10.37 -6.80 4.26
CA VAL A 138 10.82 -7.63 5.40
C VAL A 138 10.19 -7.18 6.71
N LEU A 139 10.10 -5.87 6.94
CA LEU A 139 9.48 -5.32 8.14
C LEU A 139 7.96 -5.46 8.10
N PHE A 140 7.34 -5.27 6.94
CA PHE A 140 5.91 -5.52 6.75
C PHE A 140 5.54 -6.97 7.12
N ASP A 141 6.29 -7.95 6.60
CA ASP A 141 6.10 -9.38 6.93
C ASP A 141 6.26 -9.63 8.43
N LEU A 142 7.31 -9.07 9.03
CA LEU A 142 7.58 -9.20 10.46
C LEU A 142 6.43 -8.66 11.32
N ILE A 143 5.91 -7.47 10.98
CA ILE A 143 4.79 -6.83 11.69
C ILE A 143 3.52 -7.68 11.55
N LEU A 144 3.17 -8.15 10.34
CA LEU A 144 2.02 -9.01 10.14
C LEU A 144 2.14 -10.35 10.89
N ASN A 145 3.33 -10.96 10.90
CA ASN A 145 3.55 -12.20 11.66
C ASN A 145 3.37 -12.00 13.16
N TYR A 146 3.76 -10.83 13.69
CA TYR A 146 3.45 -10.47 15.08
C TYR A 146 1.94 -10.31 15.29
N MET A 147 1.23 -9.64 14.36
CA MET A 147 -0.21 -9.48 14.44
C MET A 147 -0.96 -10.80 14.48
N TYR A 148 -0.50 -11.85 13.78
CA TYR A 148 -1.11 -13.19 13.88
C TYR A 148 -1.07 -13.81 15.29
N THR A 149 -0.21 -13.31 16.18
CA THR A 149 -0.13 -13.78 17.58
C THR A 149 -1.14 -13.08 18.49
N LEU A 150 -1.77 -12.02 18.03
CA LEU A 150 -2.73 -11.22 18.79
C LEU A 150 -4.14 -11.80 18.65
N SER A 151 -5.00 -11.49 19.61
CA SER A 151 -6.43 -11.82 19.50
C SER A 151 -7.13 -10.93 18.46
N GLU A 152 -8.22 -11.43 17.87
CA GLU A 152 -9.03 -10.67 16.91
C GLU A 152 -9.49 -9.32 17.48
N ALA A 153 -9.88 -9.28 18.76
CA ALA A 153 -10.29 -8.06 19.44
C ALA A 153 -9.16 -7.02 19.54
N GLN A 154 -7.90 -7.44 19.63
CA GLN A 154 -6.74 -6.54 19.63
C GLN A 154 -6.38 -6.07 18.22
N ILE A 155 -6.53 -6.93 17.21
CA ILE A 155 -6.15 -6.63 15.83
C ILE A 155 -7.16 -5.71 15.15
N LEU A 156 -8.46 -5.89 15.42
CA LEU A 156 -9.53 -5.22 14.70
C LEU A 156 -9.39 -3.69 14.66
N PRO A 157 -9.07 -2.98 15.77
CA PRO A 157 -8.88 -1.53 15.72
C PRO A 157 -7.76 -1.09 14.78
N LEU A 158 -6.67 -1.87 14.71
CA LEU A 158 -5.53 -1.58 13.83
C LEU A 158 -5.87 -1.86 12.37
N MET A 159 -6.62 -2.93 12.08
CA MET A 159 -6.97 -3.27 10.71
C MET A 159 -8.08 -2.40 10.12
N GLN A 160 -8.99 -1.91 10.95
CA GLN A 160 -10.02 -0.93 10.56
C GLN A 160 -9.51 0.51 10.55
N HIS A 161 -8.24 0.72 10.89
CA HIS A 161 -7.63 2.04 10.92
C HIS A 161 -7.41 2.60 9.50
N SER A 162 -7.61 3.91 9.36
CA SER A 162 -7.26 4.65 8.15
C SER A 162 -6.41 5.87 8.48
N ASN A 163 -5.46 6.19 7.61
CA ASN A 163 -4.66 7.40 7.75
C ASN A 163 -5.45 8.67 7.37
N GLN A 164 -4.81 9.84 7.44
CA GLN A 164 -5.45 11.13 7.12
C GLN A 164 -5.95 11.24 5.66
N LEU A 165 -5.41 10.41 4.75
CA LEU A 165 -5.91 10.30 3.37
C LEU A 165 -7.05 9.28 3.23
N PHE A 166 -7.60 8.79 4.36
CA PHE A 166 -8.65 7.79 4.43
C PHE A 166 -8.31 6.49 3.71
N MET A 167 -7.03 6.09 3.73
CA MET A 167 -6.56 4.82 3.20
C MET A 167 -6.18 3.86 4.34
N ASN A 168 -6.57 2.60 4.20
CA ASN A 168 -6.08 1.51 5.03
C ASN A 168 -4.84 0.84 4.39
N SER A 169 -4.19 -0.07 5.12
CA SER A 169 -2.95 -0.72 4.66
C SER A 169 -3.13 -1.49 3.35
N LEU A 170 -4.26 -2.19 3.15
CA LEU A 170 -4.54 -2.89 1.90
C LEU A 170 -4.67 -1.93 0.71
N MET A 171 -5.31 -0.77 0.87
CA MET A 171 -5.36 0.25 -0.18
C MET A 171 -3.95 0.75 -0.51
N ILE A 172 -3.13 1.04 0.50
CA ILE A 172 -1.74 1.51 0.32
C ILE A 172 -0.89 0.45 -0.41
N LEU A 173 -1.08 -0.86 -0.11
CA LEU A 173 -0.41 -1.96 -0.80
C LEU A 173 -0.66 -1.98 -2.31
N ILE A 174 -1.86 -1.60 -2.76
CA ILE A 174 -2.20 -1.57 -4.19
C ILE A 174 -1.36 -0.53 -4.94
N HIS A 175 -0.89 0.53 -4.27
CA HIS A 175 0.07 1.50 -4.84
C HIS A 175 1.51 0.95 -4.97
N GLN A 176 1.78 -0.27 -4.46
CA GLN A 176 3.10 -0.89 -4.40
C GLN A 176 3.09 -2.30 -5.02
N PRO A 177 3.22 -2.42 -6.37
CA PRO A 177 3.22 -3.70 -7.06
C PRO A 177 4.31 -4.67 -6.58
N SER A 178 5.45 -4.16 -6.11
CA SER A 178 6.56 -4.95 -5.55
C SER A 178 6.17 -5.75 -4.30
N PHE A 179 5.07 -5.39 -3.62
CA PHE A 179 4.55 -6.11 -2.48
C PHE A 179 3.61 -7.26 -2.84
N TYR A 180 3.26 -7.46 -4.12
CA TYR A 180 2.20 -8.40 -4.48
C TYR A 180 2.42 -9.83 -3.96
N GLN A 181 3.64 -10.36 -4.07
CA GLN A 181 3.96 -11.70 -3.54
C GLN A 181 3.76 -11.80 -2.01
N LEU A 182 4.09 -10.73 -1.30
CA LEU A 182 3.92 -10.66 0.14
C LEU A 182 2.46 -10.46 0.53
N PHE A 183 1.72 -9.64 -0.22
CA PHE A 183 0.27 -9.56 -0.13
C PHE A 183 -0.35 -10.94 -0.30
N GLU A 184 0.00 -11.70 -1.35
CA GLU A 184 -0.57 -13.02 -1.63
C GLU A 184 -0.36 -14.00 -0.47
N LYS A 185 0.83 -13.97 0.16
CA LYS A 185 1.14 -14.74 1.37
C LYS A 185 0.19 -14.44 2.54
N HIS A 186 -0.20 -13.17 2.70
CA HIS A 186 -1.04 -12.69 3.81
C HIS A 186 -2.49 -12.39 3.41
N ALA A 187 -2.88 -12.74 2.18
CA ALA A 187 -4.07 -12.20 1.55
C ALA A 187 -5.35 -12.61 2.28
N GLU A 188 -5.46 -13.84 2.79
CA GLU A 188 -6.64 -14.26 3.55
C GLU A 188 -6.94 -13.31 4.71
N PHE A 189 -5.90 -12.97 5.47
CA PHE A 189 -6.03 -12.08 6.63
C PHE A 189 -6.36 -10.66 6.21
N LEU A 190 -5.62 -10.10 5.25
CA LEU A 190 -5.84 -8.74 4.76
C LEU A 190 -7.23 -8.59 4.14
N ILE A 191 -7.68 -9.56 3.34
CA ILE A 191 -8.99 -9.53 2.69
C ILE A 191 -10.11 -9.58 3.73
N LYS A 192 -10.06 -10.54 4.67
CA LYS A 192 -11.10 -10.67 5.70
C LYS A 192 -11.23 -9.43 6.59
N GLN A 193 -10.13 -8.70 6.79
CA GLN A 193 -10.10 -7.58 7.72
C GLN A 193 -10.33 -6.21 7.03
N GLN A 194 -9.90 -6.02 5.78
CA GLN A 194 -9.81 -4.69 5.16
C GLN A 194 -10.56 -4.54 3.83
N PHE A 195 -11.00 -5.64 3.21
CA PHE A 195 -11.51 -5.56 1.84
C PHE A 195 -12.87 -4.85 1.72
N ASN A 196 -13.69 -4.86 2.77
CA ASN A 196 -14.99 -4.17 2.82
C ASN A 196 -14.87 -2.65 3.05
N PHE A 197 -13.66 -2.14 3.28
CA PHE A 197 -13.45 -0.72 3.54
C PHE A 197 -13.63 0.12 2.27
N GLU A 198 -14.24 1.29 2.45
CA GLU A 198 -14.41 2.31 1.44
C GLU A 198 -13.97 3.66 2.02
N SER A 199 -13.08 4.35 1.32
CA SER A 199 -12.58 5.66 1.74
C SER A 199 -13.70 6.70 1.70
N MET A 200 -13.48 7.86 2.32
CA MET A 200 -14.42 8.98 2.24
C MET A 200 -14.67 9.48 0.80
N LEU A 201 -13.76 9.14 -0.12
CA LEU A 201 -13.86 9.47 -1.53
C LEU A 201 -14.52 8.36 -2.35
N GLY A 202 -15.04 7.30 -1.74
CA GLY A 202 -15.63 6.15 -2.42
C GLY A 202 -14.62 5.19 -3.04
N ASP A 203 -13.33 5.39 -2.77
CA ASP A 203 -12.30 4.47 -3.27
C ASP A 203 -12.30 3.22 -2.38
N ASN A 204 -12.39 2.06 -3.00
CA ASN A 204 -12.30 0.75 -2.37
C ASN A 204 -11.23 -0.08 -3.09
N CYS A 205 -10.88 -1.25 -2.57
CA CYS A 205 -9.75 -2.02 -3.07
C CYS A 205 -9.90 -2.45 -4.55
N SER A 206 -11.09 -2.91 -4.96
CA SER A 206 -11.29 -3.40 -6.34
C SER A 206 -11.28 -2.25 -7.35
N PHE A 207 -11.97 -1.15 -7.04
CA PHE A 207 -11.95 0.05 -7.88
C PHE A 207 -10.55 0.67 -7.94
N LEU A 208 -9.86 0.78 -6.80
CA LEU A 208 -8.53 1.35 -6.73
C LEU A 208 -7.52 0.53 -7.56
N ALA A 209 -7.56 -0.80 -7.49
CA ALA A 209 -6.70 -1.65 -8.33
C ALA A 209 -6.95 -1.46 -9.83
N LEU A 210 -8.22 -1.31 -10.25
CA LEU A 210 -8.58 -0.99 -11.63
C LEU A 210 -8.08 0.41 -12.02
N LYS A 211 -8.41 1.43 -11.21
CA LYS A 211 -8.04 2.83 -11.42
C LYS A 211 -6.52 3.03 -11.49
N LEU A 212 -5.76 2.23 -10.73
CA LEU A 212 -4.30 2.30 -10.72
C LEU A 212 -3.63 1.49 -11.83
N GLY A 213 -4.39 0.73 -12.61
CA GLY A 213 -3.81 -0.16 -13.61
C GLY A 213 -3.06 -1.36 -12.98
N ASN A 214 -3.31 -1.68 -11.71
CA ASN A 214 -2.58 -2.74 -11.02
C ASN A 214 -3.22 -4.12 -11.27
N PHE A 215 -2.85 -4.72 -12.41
CA PHE A 215 -3.42 -5.97 -12.91
C PHE A 215 -3.37 -7.11 -11.89
N GLN A 216 -2.26 -7.29 -11.17
CA GLN A 216 -2.09 -8.43 -10.26
C GLN A 216 -3.07 -8.37 -9.09
N TYR A 217 -3.17 -7.22 -8.43
CA TYR A 217 -4.17 -7.02 -7.36
C TYR A 217 -5.60 -7.10 -7.91
N PHE A 218 -5.85 -6.50 -9.08
CA PHE A 218 -7.18 -6.57 -9.69
C PHE A 218 -7.59 -8.01 -10.02
N LYS A 219 -6.72 -8.79 -10.67
CA LYS A 219 -6.92 -10.23 -10.96
C LYS A 219 -7.22 -10.99 -9.68
N TYR A 220 -6.46 -10.76 -8.61
CA TYR A 220 -6.68 -11.40 -7.32
C TYR A 220 -8.05 -11.04 -6.73
N PHE A 221 -8.44 -9.77 -6.74
CA PHE A 221 -9.72 -9.36 -6.20
C PHE A 221 -10.89 -9.93 -7.00
N ILE A 222 -10.82 -9.93 -8.33
CA ILE A 222 -11.85 -10.56 -9.18
C ILE A 222 -11.93 -12.07 -8.94
N SER A 223 -10.83 -12.75 -8.58
CA SER A 223 -10.88 -14.18 -8.26
C SER A 223 -11.65 -14.51 -6.97
N LEU A 224 -11.83 -13.53 -6.07
CA LEU A 224 -12.67 -13.70 -4.89
C LEU A 224 -14.16 -13.85 -5.26
N ALA A 225 -14.58 -13.38 -6.43
CA ALA A 225 -15.94 -13.44 -6.93
C ALA A 225 -16.49 -14.87 -7.15
N ASN A 226 -15.64 -15.90 -7.01
CA ASN A 226 -16.09 -17.28 -6.92
C ASN A 226 -17.00 -17.52 -5.68
N ASP A 227 -16.84 -16.75 -4.61
CA ASP A 227 -17.77 -16.72 -3.46
C ASP A 227 -18.82 -15.62 -3.66
N GLU A 228 -20.10 -15.95 -3.47
CA GLU A 228 -21.23 -15.05 -3.73
C GLU A 228 -21.16 -13.73 -2.92
N ARG A 229 -20.62 -13.78 -1.69
CA ARG A 229 -20.49 -12.58 -0.84
C ARG A 229 -19.48 -11.61 -1.43
N TYR A 230 -18.32 -12.13 -1.84
CA TYR A 230 -17.31 -11.31 -2.49
C TYR A 230 -17.75 -10.84 -3.86
N PHE A 231 -18.50 -11.65 -4.63
CA PHE A 231 -19.11 -11.18 -5.90
C PHE A 231 -19.98 -9.95 -5.68
N LYS A 232 -20.93 -10.01 -4.72
CA LYS A 232 -21.80 -8.86 -4.36
C LYS A 232 -20.98 -7.64 -3.95
N LEU A 233 -19.98 -7.84 -3.09
CA LEU A 233 -19.10 -6.76 -2.65
C LEU A 233 -18.32 -6.13 -3.82
N ILE A 234 -17.75 -6.94 -4.71
CA ILE A 234 -17.00 -6.46 -5.87
C ILE A 234 -17.91 -5.72 -6.86
N CYS A 235 -19.16 -6.17 -7.06
CA CYS A 235 -20.13 -5.42 -7.83
C CYS A 235 -20.36 -4.02 -7.24
N MET A 236 -20.55 -3.91 -5.92
CA MET A 236 -20.67 -2.61 -5.24
C MET A 236 -19.41 -1.77 -5.43
N HIS A 237 -18.23 -2.37 -5.23
CA HIS A 237 -16.95 -1.70 -5.39
C HIS A 237 -16.78 -1.06 -6.77
N LEU A 238 -17.14 -1.79 -7.83
CA LEU A 238 -17.00 -1.34 -9.22
C LEU A 238 -18.14 -0.44 -9.68
N ASP A 239 -19.29 -0.43 -9.00
CA ASP A 239 -20.35 0.54 -9.22
C ASP A 239 -19.99 1.88 -8.55
N GLN A 240 -19.48 2.80 -9.37
CA GLN A 240 -18.96 4.09 -8.95
C GLN A 240 -19.77 5.26 -9.55
N LYS A 241 -21.00 4.99 -9.98
CA LYS A 241 -21.89 5.98 -10.61
C LYS A 241 -22.28 7.10 -9.67
N ASP A 242 -22.56 6.78 -8.41
CA ASP A 242 -22.91 7.77 -7.38
C ASP A 242 -21.76 8.76 -7.11
N PHE A 243 -20.52 8.34 -7.38
CA PHE A 243 -19.32 9.17 -7.29
C PHE A 243 -18.93 9.80 -8.64
N GLN A 244 -19.73 9.62 -9.70
CA GLN A 244 -19.49 10.12 -11.06
C GLN A 244 -18.17 9.61 -11.68
N ARG A 245 -17.77 8.37 -11.36
CA ARG A 245 -16.53 7.75 -11.86
C ARG A 245 -16.81 6.40 -12.51
N ASP A 246 -17.38 6.39 -13.71
CA ASP A 246 -17.67 5.13 -14.40
C ASP A 246 -16.37 4.37 -14.75
N CYS A 247 -16.26 3.10 -14.30
CA CYS A 247 -15.14 2.23 -14.62
C CYS A 247 -14.93 2.07 -16.14
N THR A 248 -16.02 2.04 -16.91
CA THR A 248 -15.99 1.90 -18.37
C THR A 248 -15.31 3.11 -19.02
N GLU A 249 -15.62 4.31 -18.55
CA GLU A 249 -15.00 5.54 -19.05
C GLU A 249 -13.50 5.58 -18.72
N ILE A 250 -13.12 5.16 -17.51
CA ILE A 250 -11.71 5.05 -17.11
C ILE A 250 -10.96 4.08 -18.06
N LEU A 251 -11.52 2.89 -18.28
CA LEU A 251 -10.92 1.87 -19.14
C LEU A 251 -10.81 2.33 -20.61
N GLN A 252 -11.79 3.09 -21.10
CA GLN A 252 -11.75 3.67 -22.46
C GLN A 252 -10.65 4.73 -22.60
N LYS A 253 -10.51 5.64 -21.61
CA LYS A 253 -9.45 6.65 -21.61
C LYS A 253 -8.06 6.02 -21.58
N MET A 254 -7.91 4.90 -20.87
CA MET A 254 -6.63 4.21 -20.69
C MET A 254 -6.34 3.12 -21.72
N GLN A 255 -7.15 2.96 -22.76
CA GLN A 255 -7.03 1.87 -23.73
C GLN A 255 -5.67 1.75 -24.43
N LYS A 256 -4.91 2.85 -24.50
CA LYS A 256 -3.59 2.91 -25.13
C LYS A 256 -2.49 2.30 -24.27
N ILE A 257 -2.77 2.03 -23.00
CA ILE A 257 -1.80 1.51 -22.04
C ILE A 257 -1.93 -0.03 -22.02
N PRO A 258 -0.87 -0.80 -22.34
CA PRO A 258 -0.95 -2.26 -22.46
C PRO A 258 -1.55 -2.96 -21.23
N GLN A 259 -1.19 -2.53 -20.02
CA GLN A 259 -1.67 -3.11 -18.77
C GLN A 259 -3.19 -2.95 -18.58
N TYR A 260 -3.76 -1.85 -19.10
CA TYR A 260 -5.20 -1.60 -19.04
C TYR A 260 -5.99 -2.47 -20.01
N ARG A 261 -5.37 -3.01 -21.06
CA ARG A 261 -6.02 -4.00 -21.94
C ARG A 261 -6.38 -5.26 -21.16
N ASN A 262 -5.45 -5.78 -20.36
CA ASN A 262 -5.68 -6.98 -19.56
C ASN A 262 -6.69 -6.72 -18.43
N ILE A 263 -6.65 -5.54 -17.81
CA ILE A 263 -7.66 -5.12 -16.82
C ILE A 263 -9.04 -5.01 -17.46
N LYS A 264 -9.15 -4.44 -18.67
CA LYS A 264 -10.41 -4.38 -19.39
C LYS A 264 -10.96 -5.78 -19.68
N ILE A 265 -10.12 -6.72 -20.12
CA ILE A 265 -10.52 -8.11 -20.36
C ILE A 265 -11.04 -8.75 -19.06
N LEU A 266 -10.35 -8.57 -17.94
CA LEU A 266 -10.80 -9.05 -16.63
C LEU A 266 -12.15 -8.43 -16.23
N PHE A 267 -12.31 -7.12 -16.43
CA PHE A 267 -13.54 -6.39 -16.14
C PHE A 267 -14.70 -6.91 -16.99
N ASP A 268 -14.53 -7.03 -18.31
CA ASP A 268 -15.55 -7.56 -19.21
C ASP A 268 -15.90 -9.02 -18.85
N ASN A 269 -14.90 -9.85 -18.51
CA ASN A 269 -15.12 -11.23 -18.09
C ASN A 269 -15.90 -11.32 -16.77
N PHE A 270 -15.61 -10.46 -15.80
CA PHE A 270 -16.34 -10.40 -14.54
C PHE A 270 -17.84 -10.18 -14.76
N TYR A 271 -18.24 -9.24 -15.60
CA TYR A 271 -19.67 -9.03 -15.95
C TYR A 271 -20.29 -10.19 -16.75
N ASN A 272 -19.46 -11.00 -17.40
CA ASN A 272 -19.87 -12.24 -18.06
C ASN A 272 -19.81 -13.47 -17.13
N ASN A 273 -19.70 -13.28 -15.81
CA ASN A 273 -19.56 -14.34 -14.80
C ASN A 273 -18.38 -15.29 -15.06
N LYS A 274 -17.29 -14.75 -15.58
CA LYS A 274 -16.03 -15.45 -15.86
C LYS A 274 -14.94 -14.92 -14.95
N PHE A 275 -14.53 -15.74 -13.98
CA PHE A 275 -13.59 -15.32 -12.94
C PHE A 275 -12.25 -16.08 -13.06
N PRO A 276 -11.13 -15.46 -12.65
CA PRO A 276 -9.88 -16.18 -12.45
C PRO A 276 -10.01 -17.27 -11.37
N PRO A 277 -9.05 -18.22 -11.30
CA PRO A 277 -9.05 -19.27 -10.29
C PRO A 277 -9.09 -18.71 -8.86
N PRO A 278 -9.94 -19.26 -7.96
CA PRO A 278 -10.06 -18.75 -6.59
C PRO A 278 -8.76 -18.99 -5.79
N PRO A 279 -8.46 -18.14 -4.80
CA PRO A 279 -7.31 -18.36 -3.94
C PRO A 279 -7.54 -19.60 -3.05
N LYS A 280 -6.44 -20.30 -2.70
CA LYS A 280 -6.49 -21.59 -1.99
C LYS A 280 -7.32 -21.58 -0.71
N TRP A 281 -7.32 -20.45 0.01
CA TRP A 281 -8.03 -20.30 1.29
C TRP A 281 -9.54 -20.10 1.14
N LEU A 282 -10.03 -19.69 -0.04
CA LEU A 282 -11.47 -19.46 -0.27
C LEU A 282 -12.28 -20.78 -0.34
N GLY A 283 -11.59 -21.92 -0.41
CA GLY A 283 -12.17 -23.26 -0.43
C GLY A 283 -12.67 -23.70 -1.81
N LYS A 284 -13.01 -24.99 -1.94
CA LYS A 284 -13.61 -25.54 -3.16
C LYS A 284 -15.11 -25.22 -3.18
N LEU A 285 -15.53 -24.30 -4.03
CA LEU A 285 -16.95 -23.96 -4.21
C LEU A 285 -17.65 -24.96 -5.14
N LYS A 286 -18.92 -25.28 -4.81
CA LYS A 286 -19.77 -26.30 -5.47
C LYS A 286 -20.14 -25.97 -6.93
N ASN A 287 -19.93 -24.73 -7.37
CA ASN A 287 -20.26 -24.25 -8.71
C ASN A 287 -19.00 -23.79 -9.45
N ALA A 288 -17.99 -24.65 -9.54
CA ALA A 288 -16.80 -24.37 -10.34
C ALA A 288 -17.14 -24.39 -11.84
N VAL A 289 -17.78 -23.33 -12.33
CA VAL A 289 -17.72 -22.92 -13.74
C VAL A 289 -16.46 -22.06 -13.93
N SER A 290 -15.31 -22.53 -13.42
CA SER A 290 -14.01 -21.92 -13.67
C SER A 290 -13.30 -22.71 -14.77
N ASN A 291 -13.84 -22.69 -15.98
CA ASN A 291 -13.22 -23.32 -17.16
C ASN A 291 -12.21 -22.39 -17.86
N LEU A 292 -11.67 -21.39 -17.14
CA LEU A 292 -10.67 -20.50 -17.69
C LEU A 292 -9.34 -20.78 -17.00
N SER A 293 -8.42 -21.41 -17.73
CA SER A 293 -7.01 -21.49 -17.32
C SER A 293 -6.43 -20.08 -17.23
N ASP A 294 -5.37 -19.90 -16.43
CA ASP A 294 -4.65 -18.62 -16.31
C ASP A 294 -4.28 -18.03 -17.68
N ASN A 295 -4.05 -18.89 -18.67
CA ASN A 295 -3.72 -18.56 -20.05
C ASN A 295 -4.78 -17.73 -20.80
N ILE A 296 -6.05 -17.68 -20.35
CA ILE A 296 -7.09 -16.85 -21.02
C ILE A 296 -7.06 -15.40 -20.54
N PHE A 297 -6.45 -15.16 -19.37
CA PHE A 297 -6.30 -13.81 -18.80
C PHE A 297 -4.94 -13.18 -19.13
N GLU A 298 -4.03 -13.97 -19.71
CA GLU A 298 -2.70 -13.54 -20.15
C GLU A 298 -2.67 -13.58 -21.69
N LEU A 299 -2.88 -12.43 -22.33
CA LEU A 299 -2.52 -12.29 -23.73
C LEU A 299 -0.99 -12.29 -23.81
N ALA A 300 -0.44 -13.30 -24.49
CA ALA A 300 0.97 -13.38 -24.83
C ALA A 300 1.39 -12.19 -25.70
N ASP A 301 1.93 -11.16 -25.06
CA ASP A 301 2.99 -10.33 -25.61
C ASP A 301 4.30 -10.69 -24.89
N GLU A 302 4.59 -12.00 -24.78
CA GLU A 302 5.98 -12.45 -24.72
C GLU A 302 6.50 -12.48 -26.15
N VAL A 303 6.98 -11.34 -26.63
CA VAL A 303 8.01 -11.38 -27.67
C VAL A 303 9.27 -11.87 -26.98
N GLU A 304 9.44 -13.19 -26.95
CA GLU A 304 10.72 -13.82 -26.64
C GLU A 304 11.77 -13.27 -27.63
N LEU A 305 12.62 -12.36 -27.15
CA LEU A 305 13.91 -12.14 -27.79
C LEU A 305 14.74 -13.39 -27.55
N ASN A 306 14.96 -14.11 -28.65
CA ASN A 306 15.70 -15.36 -28.70
C ASN A 306 17.14 -15.16 -28.14
N PHE A 307 17.47 -15.83 -27.04
CA PHE A 307 18.80 -15.85 -26.43
C PHE A 307 19.51 -17.19 -26.64
N ASP A 308 19.27 -17.85 -27.78
CA ASP A 308 20.12 -18.94 -28.24
C ASP A 308 21.40 -18.38 -28.87
N GLU A 309 22.36 -18.02 -28.03
CA GLU A 309 23.80 -18.18 -28.22
C GLU A 309 24.54 -17.55 -27.02
N ILE A 310 24.89 -18.38 -26.03
CA ILE A 310 26.17 -18.39 -25.28
C ILE A 310 26.04 -19.46 -24.19
N GLN A 311 26.86 -20.51 -24.30
CA GLN A 311 26.97 -21.58 -23.30
C GLN A 311 28.05 -21.29 -22.23
N LEU A 312 27.74 -21.71 -20.99
CA LEU A 312 28.58 -22.00 -19.80
C LEU A 312 29.09 -20.82 -18.93
N PRO A 313 29.37 -21.01 -17.60
CA PRO A 313 28.76 -21.88 -16.59
C PRO A 313 28.36 -21.13 -15.28
N VAL A 314 27.66 -21.85 -14.41
CA VAL A 314 27.13 -21.51 -13.07
C VAL A 314 28.03 -20.60 -12.19
N ALA A 315 27.54 -19.41 -11.82
CA ALA A 315 27.45 -18.86 -10.45
C ALA A 315 27.38 -17.31 -10.41
N LYS A 316 26.19 -16.78 -10.14
CA LYS A 316 25.85 -15.66 -9.22
C LYS A 316 24.50 -15.12 -9.64
N ILE A 317 23.53 -15.26 -8.74
CA ILE A 317 22.20 -14.67 -8.84
C ILE A 317 22.37 -13.15 -8.97
N GLN A 318 22.20 -12.64 -10.19
CA GLN A 318 21.76 -11.27 -10.41
C GLN A 318 20.26 -11.34 -10.69
N VAL A 319 19.46 -11.04 -9.66
CA VAL A 319 18.05 -10.71 -9.86
C VAL A 319 18.03 -9.38 -10.60
N LYS A 320 17.99 -9.43 -11.94
CA LYS A 320 17.43 -8.32 -12.71
C LYS A 320 15.93 -8.32 -12.45
N ASN A 321 15.56 -7.63 -11.39
CA ASN A 321 14.19 -7.25 -11.08
C ASN A 321 13.76 -6.22 -12.14
N VAL A 322 13.25 -6.69 -13.27
CA VAL A 322 12.43 -5.86 -14.14
C VAL A 322 11.01 -6.06 -13.64
N ASN A 323 10.49 -5.09 -12.90
CA ASN A 323 9.08 -5.07 -12.54
C ASN A 323 8.63 -3.66 -12.19
N SER A 324 7.37 -3.43 -12.50
CA SER A 324 6.47 -2.41 -11.97
C SER A 324 6.43 -1.08 -12.72
N VAL A 325 5.20 -0.59 -12.84
CA VAL A 325 4.65 0.79 -12.81
C VAL A 325 5.62 1.98 -12.97
N THR A 326 6.85 1.90 -12.47
CA THR A 326 7.97 2.75 -12.87
C THR A 326 8.14 2.86 -14.39
N GLU A 327 7.92 1.79 -15.18
CA GLU A 327 7.93 1.88 -16.65
C GLU A 327 6.67 2.55 -17.23
N LEU A 328 5.50 2.36 -16.61
CA LEU A 328 4.27 3.10 -16.94
C LEU A 328 4.38 4.62 -16.70
N LEU A 329 5.21 5.01 -15.74
CA LEU A 329 5.39 6.40 -15.29
C LEU A 329 6.65 7.06 -15.86
N ASN A 330 7.62 6.26 -16.33
CA ASN A 330 8.83 6.74 -17.00
C ASN A 330 8.71 6.66 -18.53
N GLY A 331 7.84 5.80 -19.07
CA GLY A 331 7.47 5.74 -20.48
C GLY A 331 6.34 6.73 -20.77
N GLU A 332 6.72 7.91 -21.25
CA GLU A 332 5.86 9.07 -21.50
C GLU A 332 5.32 9.74 -20.23
N LYS A 333 5.61 11.04 -20.09
CA LYS A 333 5.03 11.94 -19.10
C LYS A 333 3.54 12.12 -19.38
N ASN A 334 2.74 11.08 -19.20
CA ASN A 334 1.29 11.18 -19.36
C ASN A 334 0.72 11.86 -18.11
N GLU A 335 0.72 13.20 -18.11
CA GLU A 335 0.16 14.01 -17.03
C GLU A 335 -1.32 13.67 -16.76
N GLU A 336 -2.06 13.18 -17.76
CA GLU A 336 -3.44 12.74 -17.60
C GLU A 336 -3.53 11.46 -16.77
N LEU A 337 -2.63 10.50 -17.01
CA LEU A 337 -2.48 9.30 -16.18
C LEU A 337 -2.13 9.70 -14.75
N LEU A 338 -1.14 10.58 -14.55
CA LEU A 338 -0.81 11.08 -13.21
C LEU A 338 -2.02 11.77 -12.55
N LYS A 339 -2.73 12.67 -13.23
CA LYS A 339 -3.94 13.32 -12.69
C LYS A 339 -5.04 12.32 -12.30
N MET A 340 -5.18 11.23 -13.04
CA MET A 340 -6.15 10.17 -12.71
C MET A 340 -5.68 9.27 -11.56
N LEU A 341 -4.38 9.05 -11.42
CA LEU A 341 -3.77 8.19 -10.40
C LEU A 341 -3.51 8.90 -9.07
N LEU A 342 -3.41 10.23 -9.09
CA LEU A 342 -3.15 11.01 -7.89
C LEU A 342 -4.35 10.90 -6.94
N PRO A 343 -4.11 10.68 -5.64
CA PRO A 343 -5.12 10.91 -4.65
C PRO A 343 -5.57 12.37 -4.80
N VAL A 344 -6.88 12.54 -4.88
CA VAL A 344 -7.66 13.77 -5.06
C VAL A 344 -6.86 15.03 -4.70
N ASP A 345 -6.70 15.95 -5.66
CA ASP A 345 -6.00 17.21 -5.39
C ASP A 345 -6.67 18.00 -4.24
N ASN A 346 -5.92 18.85 -3.54
CA ASN A 346 -6.42 19.57 -2.36
C ASN A 346 -7.69 20.39 -2.61
N GLN A 347 -7.83 20.97 -3.79
CA GLN A 347 -9.00 21.77 -4.13
C GLN A 347 -10.24 20.89 -4.20
N THR A 348 -10.07 19.70 -4.76
CA THR A 348 -11.10 18.69 -4.84
C THR A 348 -11.39 18.08 -3.46
N PHE A 349 -10.37 17.85 -2.62
CA PHE A 349 -10.53 17.39 -1.23
C PHE A 349 -11.30 18.40 -0.36
N GLU A 350 -10.89 19.67 -0.38
CA GLU A 350 -11.54 20.75 0.39
C GLU A 350 -12.97 21.00 -0.09
N HIS A 351 -13.21 20.96 -1.41
CA HIS A 351 -14.55 21.08 -1.96
C HIS A 351 -15.47 19.91 -1.53
N TYR A 352 -14.92 18.69 -1.38
CA TYR A 352 -15.69 17.52 -0.98
C TYR A 352 -15.91 17.38 0.52
N VAL A 353 -14.94 17.76 1.37
CA VAL A 353 -15.16 17.84 2.82
C VAL A 353 -16.32 18.79 3.16
N GLN A 354 -16.59 19.77 2.30
CA GLN A 354 -17.73 20.67 2.43
C GLN A 354 -19.06 20.09 1.89
N ASN A 355 -19.03 19.04 1.06
CA ASN A 355 -20.21 18.37 0.51
C ASN A 355 -20.58 17.11 1.33
N SER A 356 -21.52 17.29 2.27
CA SER A 356 -22.00 16.23 3.19
C SER A 356 -22.54 14.93 2.56
N SER A 357 -22.78 14.89 1.23
CA SER A 357 -23.35 13.74 0.54
C SER A 357 -22.39 12.57 0.32
N PHE A 358 -21.09 12.82 0.10
CA PHE A 358 -20.13 11.75 -0.20
C PHE A 358 -19.81 10.91 1.03
N THR A 359 -19.60 11.55 2.18
CA THR A 359 -19.38 10.86 3.45
C THR A 359 -20.60 10.02 3.86
N GLN A 360 -21.82 10.55 3.66
CA GLN A 360 -23.05 9.81 3.90
C GLN A 360 -23.17 8.58 2.99
N LEU A 361 -22.88 8.74 1.70
CA LEU A 361 -22.89 7.66 0.72
C LEU A 361 -21.87 6.56 1.06
N ALA A 362 -20.62 6.93 1.34
CA ALA A 362 -19.56 5.99 1.72
C ALA A 362 -19.91 5.26 3.03
N THR A 363 -20.48 5.97 4.01
CA THR A 363 -20.94 5.36 5.27
C THR A 363 -22.06 4.35 5.03
N ALA A 364 -23.04 4.69 4.19
CA ALA A 364 -24.15 3.79 3.85
C ALA A 364 -23.65 2.54 3.12
N ARG A 365 -22.74 2.70 2.15
CA ARG A 365 -22.13 1.59 1.41
C ARG A 365 -21.27 0.70 2.30
N PHE A 366 -20.51 1.27 3.24
CA PHE A 366 -19.77 0.49 4.23
C PHE A 366 -20.69 -0.35 5.13
N GLN A 367 -21.84 0.20 5.54
CA GLN A 367 -22.84 -0.55 6.31
C GLN A 367 -23.43 -1.70 5.48
N MET A 368 -23.77 -1.45 4.21
CA MET A 368 -24.24 -2.48 3.28
C MET A 368 -23.18 -3.58 3.07
N ALA A 369 -21.93 -3.19 2.83
CA ALA A 369 -20.80 -4.10 2.66
C ALA A 369 -20.60 -4.98 3.90
N SER A 370 -20.71 -4.39 5.09
CA SER A 370 -20.60 -5.12 6.36
C SER A 370 -21.78 -6.08 6.57
N ALA A 371 -22.99 -5.71 6.14
CA ALA A 371 -24.17 -6.56 6.25
C ALA A 371 -24.03 -7.87 5.44
N ILE A 372 -23.39 -7.83 4.26
CA ILE A 372 -23.12 -9.01 3.41
C ILE A 372 -22.46 -10.15 4.19
N PHE A 373 -21.61 -9.82 5.17
CA PHE A 373 -20.87 -10.82 5.96
C PHE A 373 -21.52 -11.15 7.31
N ASN A 374 -22.52 -10.39 7.75
CA ASN A 374 -23.19 -10.56 9.05
C ASN A 374 -24.48 -11.40 8.97
N GLU A 375 -25.05 -11.62 7.79
CA GLU A 375 -26.33 -12.35 7.59
C GLU A 375 -26.25 -13.87 7.85
N VAL A 376 -25.09 -14.41 8.23
CA VAL A 376 -24.91 -15.84 8.53
C VAL A 376 -24.22 -16.00 9.88
N LYS A 377 -24.99 -15.95 10.96
CA LYS A 377 -24.62 -16.48 12.27
C LYS A 377 -25.69 -17.44 12.77
#